data_AF-A0A8T4FQP5-F1
#
_entry.id   AF-A0A8T4FQP5-F1
#
_cell.length_a   1.000
_cell.length_b   1.000
_cell.length_c   1.000
_cell.angle_alpha   90.00
_cell.angle_beta   90.00
_cell.angle_gamma   90.00
#
_symmetry.space_group_name_H-M   'P 1'
#
loop_
_entity.id
_entity.type
_entity.pdbx_description
1 polymer ?
#
loop_
_entity_poly.entity_id
_entity_poly.type
_entity_poly.pdbx_seq_one_letter_code
_entity_poly.pdbx_strand_id
1 'polypeptide(L)'
;MKLPCELIVMHVLPTARGALAKELVGRHGMTQVQVAALFGVTNAAVSQYLKGVRGGNSVIDRSEYRSDFYMEISRIADKVAAGEDVTACLCTICRFVKECGLLKALYVLEGYTGELGICMECPNLAIIRPCNTSADDFRRNHLARPERA
;
A
#
# COMPACT_ATOMS: atom_id res chain seq x y z
N MET A 1 -22.71 1.75 8.95
CA MET A 1 -22.22 1.31 7.62
C MET A 1 -20.82 1.84 7.41
N LYS A 2 -19.87 1.00 6.98
CA LYS A 2 -18.53 1.43 6.53
C LYS A 2 -18.33 0.98 5.09
N LEU A 3 -17.59 1.77 4.33
CA LEU A 3 -17.20 1.41 2.97
C LEU A 3 -15.98 0.48 3.00
N PRO A 4 -15.91 -0.52 2.10
CA PRO A 4 -14.74 -1.39 1.94
C PRO A 4 -13.44 -0.62 1.81
N CYS A 5 -13.46 0.48 1.04
CA CYS A 5 -12.28 1.32 0.81
C CYS A 5 -11.79 2.00 2.10
N GLU A 6 -12.68 2.37 3.04
CA GLU A 6 -12.29 2.93 4.33
C GLU A 6 -11.50 1.91 5.15
N LEU A 7 -11.97 0.66 5.22
CA LEU A 7 -11.24 -0.42 5.90
C LEU A 7 -9.88 -0.67 5.23
N ILE A 8 -9.82 -0.64 3.89
CA ILE A 8 -8.58 -0.84 3.15
C ILE A 8 -7.54 0.23 3.51
N VAL A 9 -7.92 1.51 3.48
CA VAL A 9 -6.97 2.60 3.76
C VAL A 9 -6.55 2.66 5.22
N MET A 10 -7.44 2.28 6.15
CA MET A 10 -7.14 2.28 7.59
C MET A 10 -6.30 1.08 8.02
N HIS A 11 -6.57 -0.11 7.46
CA HIS A 11 -6.02 -1.36 7.98
C HIS A 11 -5.09 -2.07 6.99
N VAL A 12 -5.49 -2.15 5.73
CA VAL A 12 -4.83 -3.02 4.75
C VAL A 12 -3.60 -2.34 4.17
N LEU A 13 -3.73 -1.14 3.61
CA LEU A 13 -2.62 -0.44 2.97
C LEU A 13 -1.46 -0.10 3.92
N PRO A 14 -1.69 0.37 5.16
CA PRO A 14 -0.60 0.62 6.10
C PRO A 14 0.16 -0.66 6.45
N THR A 15 -0.56 -1.75 6.67
CA THR A 15 0.02 -3.07 6.99
C THR A 15 0.77 -3.64 5.81
N ALA A 16 0.17 -3.62 4.62
CA ALA A 16 0.77 -4.09 3.39
C ALA A 16 2.06 -3.34 3.06
N ARG A 17 2.06 -2.00 3.14
CA ARG A 17 3.29 -1.21 2.91
C ARG A 17 4.38 -1.54 3.92
N GLY A 18 4.02 -1.68 5.20
CA GLY A 18 4.99 -2.00 6.24
C GLY A 18 5.60 -3.39 6.07
N ALA A 19 4.77 -4.39 5.82
CA ALA A 19 5.18 -5.76 5.58
C ALA A 19 5.99 -5.90 4.29
N LEU A 20 5.56 -5.27 3.20
CA LEU A 20 6.29 -5.24 1.93
C LEU A 20 7.68 -4.61 2.11
N ALA A 21 7.78 -3.49 2.83
CA ALA A 21 9.08 -2.87 3.13
C ALA A 21 9.99 -3.82 3.93
N LYS A 22 9.45 -4.58 4.89
CA LYS A 22 10.22 -5.57 5.66
C LYS A 22 10.71 -6.72 4.77
N GLU A 23 9.87 -7.22 3.87
CA GLU A 23 10.26 -8.26 2.90
C GLU A 23 11.36 -7.78 1.96
N LEU A 24 11.22 -6.58 1.39
CA LEU A 24 12.20 -6.01 0.47
C LEU A 24 13.56 -5.77 1.14
N VAL A 25 13.57 -5.28 2.38
CA VAL A 25 14.82 -5.05 3.12
C VAL A 25 15.42 -6.37 3.62
N GLY A 26 14.61 -7.23 4.23
CA GLY A 26 15.07 -8.44 4.90
C GLY A 26 15.38 -9.60 3.96
N ARG A 27 14.48 -9.91 3.02
CA ARG A 27 14.59 -11.07 2.12
C ARG A 27 15.29 -10.73 0.81
N HIS A 28 15.05 -9.53 0.28
CA HIS A 28 15.64 -9.09 -0.99
C HIS A 28 16.88 -8.18 -0.84
N GLY A 29 17.29 -7.89 0.40
CA GLY A 29 18.53 -7.16 0.67
C GLY A 29 18.54 -5.70 0.22
N MET A 30 17.36 -5.10 -0.03
CA MET A 30 17.28 -3.70 -0.42
C MET A 30 17.61 -2.77 0.76
N THR A 31 18.27 -1.66 0.48
CA THR A 31 18.49 -0.61 1.48
C THR A 31 17.20 0.18 1.74
N GLN A 32 17.09 0.78 2.93
CA GLN A 32 15.96 1.66 3.26
C GLN A 32 15.81 2.81 2.25
N VAL A 33 16.93 3.29 1.68
CA VAL A 33 16.95 4.35 0.67
C VAL A 33 16.34 3.88 -0.65
N GLN A 34 16.68 2.67 -1.09
CA GLN A 34 16.09 2.08 -2.30
C GLN A 34 14.58 1.86 -2.13
N VAL A 35 14.15 1.34 -0.97
CA VAL A 35 12.73 1.14 -0.68
C VAL A 35 11.98 2.47 -0.59
N ALA A 36 12.59 3.50 0.00
CA ALA A 36 12.00 4.84 0.07
C ALA A 36 11.80 5.45 -1.32
N ALA A 37 12.80 5.33 -2.18
CA ALA A 37 12.73 5.77 -3.57
C ALA A 37 11.65 5.02 -4.35
N LEU A 38 11.60 3.69 -4.21
CA LEU A 38 10.59 2.84 -4.84
C LEU A 38 9.17 3.23 -4.43
N PHE A 39 8.95 3.49 -3.14
CA PHE A 39 7.61 3.80 -2.60
C PHE A 39 7.24 5.28 -2.77
N GLY A 40 8.17 6.15 -3.18
CA GLY A 40 7.97 7.60 -3.22
C GLY A 40 7.76 8.23 -1.84
N VAL A 41 8.43 7.70 -0.80
CA VAL A 41 8.33 8.19 0.59
C VAL A 41 9.69 8.56 1.16
N THR A 42 9.71 9.12 2.37
CA THR A 42 10.98 9.46 3.04
C THR A 42 11.65 8.23 3.67
N ASN A 43 12.98 8.26 3.81
CA ASN A 43 13.73 7.23 4.56
C ASN A 43 13.19 7.06 5.99
N ALA A 44 12.76 8.15 6.62
CA ALA A 44 12.14 8.12 7.95
C ALA A 44 10.82 7.34 7.96
N ALA A 45 10.01 7.44 6.90
CA ALA A 45 8.79 6.64 6.76
C ALA A 45 9.11 5.14 6.68
N VAL A 46 10.14 4.76 5.90
CA VAL A 46 10.59 3.36 5.82
C VAL A 46 11.13 2.86 7.16
N SER A 47 11.90 3.68 7.88
CA SER A 47 12.35 3.33 9.24
C SER A 47 11.17 3.05 10.18
N GLN A 48 10.09 3.84 10.10
CA GLN A 48 8.87 3.61 10.87
C GLN A 48 8.10 2.34 10.45
N TYR A 49 8.15 1.98 9.17
CA TYR A 49 7.62 0.70 8.66
C TYR A 49 8.34 -0.49 9.29
N LEU A 50 9.68 -0.46 9.26
CA LEU A 50 10.50 -1.54 9.82
C LEU A 50 10.30 -1.70 11.32
N LYS A 51 10.18 -0.58 12.06
CA LYS A 51 9.89 -0.57 13.50
C LYS A 51 8.47 -1.05 13.85
N GLY A 52 7.60 -1.28 12.86
CA GLY A 52 6.21 -1.70 13.08
C GLY A 52 5.27 -0.61 13.60
N VAL A 53 5.75 0.63 13.72
CA VAL A 53 4.94 1.80 14.14
C VAL A 53 3.89 2.14 13.08
N ARG A 54 4.20 1.87 11.81
CA ARG A 54 3.31 2.00 10.66
C ARG A 54 3.35 0.67 9.88
N GLY A 55 2.52 -0.30 10.25
CA GLY A 55 2.45 -1.56 9.53
C GLY A 55 2.32 -2.85 10.36
N GLY A 56 2.07 -2.72 11.66
CA GLY A 56 1.47 -3.79 12.46
C GLY A 56 -0.02 -3.49 12.61
N ASN A 57 -0.88 -4.41 12.20
CA ASN A 57 -2.30 -4.31 12.49
C ASN A 57 -2.73 -5.57 13.24
N SER A 58 -2.94 -5.40 14.55
CA SER A 58 -3.41 -6.44 15.45
C SER A 58 -4.73 -7.08 14.98
N VAL A 59 -5.53 -6.37 14.17
CA VAL A 59 -6.81 -6.86 13.65
C VAL A 59 -6.60 -7.86 12.51
N ILE A 60 -5.66 -7.59 11.58
CA ILE A 60 -5.30 -8.55 10.53
C ILE A 60 -4.65 -9.78 11.17
N ASP A 61 -3.78 -9.56 12.17
CA ASP A 61 -3.10 -10.64 12.87
C ASP A 61 -4.02 -11.56 13.67
N ARG A 62 -5.19 -11.07 14.08
CA ARG A 62 -6.24 -11.85 14.76
C ARG A 62 -7.22 -12.51 13.79
N SER A 63 -7.16 -12.17 12.50
CA SER A 63 -8.04 -12.76 11.49
C SER A 63 -7.53 -14.12 11.06
N GLU A 64 -8.45 -15.01 10.64
CA GLU A 64 -8.10 -16.31 10.03
C GLU A 64 -7.30 -16.14 8.73
N TYR A 65 -7.44 -15.01 8.05
CA TYR A 65 -6.77 -14.68 6.79
C TYR A 65 -5.33 -14.17 6.95
N ARG A 66 -4.79 -14.19 8.18
CA ARG A 66 -3.43 -13.70 8.45
C ARG A 66 -2.41 -14.41 7.56
N SER A 67 -2.43 -15.74 7.49
CA SER A 67 -1.47 -16.52 6.70
C SER A 67 -1.51 -16.10 5.23
N ASP A 68 -2.72 -16.02 4.67
CA ASP A 68 -2.92 -15.80 3.24
C ASP A 68 -2.53 -14.37 2.86
N PHE A 69 -2.82 -13.40 3.74
CA PHE A 69 -2.44 -12.01 3.54
C PHE A 69 -0.91 -11.83 3.50
N TYR A 70 -0.17 -12.39 4.46
CA TYR A 70 1.28 -12.29 4.48
C TYR A 70 1.95 -13.12 3.38
N MET A 71 1.35 -14.25 2.99
CA MET A 71 1.79 -15.05 1.84
C MET A 71 1.65 -14.25 0.53
N GLU A 72 0.52 -13.57 0.31
CA GLU A 72 0.35 -12.74 -0.89
C GLU A 72 1.32 -11.54 -0.86
N ILE A 73 1.58 -10.92 0.30
CA ILE A 73 2.60 -9.87 0.42
C ILE A 73 3.99 -10.40 0.03
N SER A 74 4.38 -11.58 0.50
CA SER A 74 5.66 -12.20 0.13
C SER A 74 5.74 -12.41 -1.38
N ARG A 75 4.69 -12.94 -2.01
CA ARG A 75 4.62 -13.14 -3.46
C ARG A 75 4.74 -11.82 -4.22
N ILE A 76 4.10 -10.78 -3.72
CA ILE A 76 4.17 -9.43 -4.29
C ILE A 76 5.57 -8.83 -4.09
N ALA A 77 6.24 -9.09 -2.96
CA ALA A 77 7.62 -8.64 -2.74
C ALA A 77 8.58 -9.23 -3.78
N ASP A 78 8.42 -10.51 -4.14
CA ASP A 78 9.22 -11.16 -5.18
C ASP A 78 9.06 -10.44 -6.53
N LYS A 79 7.84 -10.06 -6.89
CA LYS A 79 7.54 -9.31 -8.12
C LYS A 79 8.12 -7.90 -8.13
N VAL A 80 7.98 -7.19 -7.02
CA VAL A 80 8.54 -5.85 -6.85
C VAL A 80 10.07 -5.89 -6.94
N ALA A 81 10.70 -6.89 -6.33
CA ALA A 81 12.14 -7.09 -6.44
C ALA A 81 12.59 -7.44 -7.86
N ALA A 82 11.73 -8.11 -8.66
CA ALA A 82 11.95 -8.37 -10.08
C ALA A 82 11.73 -7.13 -10.98
N GLY A 83 11.32 -5.99 -10.42
CA GLY A 83 11.15 -4.73 -11.14
C GLY A 83 9.72 -4.41 -11.59
N GLU A 84 8.71 -5.15 -11.11
CA GLU A 84 7.31 -4.77 -11.34
C GLU A 84 6.95 -3.46 -10.61
N ASP A 85 6.00 -2.71 -11.18
CA ASP A 85 5.52 -1.46 -10.59
C ASP A 85 4.89 -1.71 -9.21
N VAL A 86 5.39 -0.99 -8.20
CA VAL A 86 4.95 -1.12 -6.81
C VAL A 86 3.48 -0.74 -6.64
N THR A 87 2.99 0.21 -7.44
CA THR A 87 1.60 0.68 -7.36
C THR A 87 0.65 -0.42 -7.83
N ALA A 88 0.92 -1.02 -8.99
CA ALA A 88 0.18 -2.17 -9.51
C ALA A 88 0.23 -3.38 -8.54
N CYS A 89 1.39 -3.61 -7.94
CA CYS A 89 1.60 -4.64 -6.92
C CYS A 89 0.72 -4.41 -5.67
N LEU A 90 0.74 -3.22 -5.08
CA LEU A 90 -0.13 -2.86 -3.94
C LEU A 90 -1.61 -2.96 -4.30
N CYS A 91 -2.00 -2.60 -5.52
CA CYS A 91 -3.38 -2.75 -5.98
C CYS A 91 -3.82 -4.22 -6.09
N THR A 92 -2.90 -5.12 -6.39
CA THR A 92 -3.17 -6.57 -6.41
C THR A 92 -3.51 -7.06 -5.00
N ILE A 93 -2.83 -6.57 -3.97
CA ILE A 93 -3.16 -6.85 -2.57
C ILE A 93 -4.58 -6.35 -2.24
N CYS A 94 -4.92 -5.12 -2.67
CA CYS A 94 -6.28 -4.60 -2.48
C CYS A 94 -7.36 -5.45 -3.16
N ARG A 95 -7.06 -6.04 -4.32
CA ARG A 95 -8.00 -6.95 -5.01
C ARG A 95 -8.17 -8.25 -4.24
N PHE A 96 -7.06 -8.87 -3.85
CA PHE A 96 -7.06 -10.08 -3.04
C PHE A 96 -7.93 -9.94 -1.79
N VAL A 97 -7.76 -8.84 -1.04
CA VAL A 97 -8.50 -8.58 0.20
C VAL A 97 -10.01 -8.36 -0.02
N LYS A 98 -10.41 -7.88 -1.20
CA LYS A 98 -11.83 -7.73 -1.56
C LYS A 98 -12.50 -9.06 -1.88
N GLU A 99 -11.74 -10.05 -2.34
CA GLU A 99 -12.26 -11.35 -2.79
C GLU A 99 -12.22 -12.41 -1.68
N CYS A 100 -11.17 -12.42 -0.83
CA CYS A 100 -10.97 -13.50 0.15
C CYS A 100 -11.88 -13.41 1.38
N GLY A 101 -12.54 -12.28 1.63
CA GLY A 101 -13.43 -12.09 2.78
C GLY A 101 -12.78 -11.39 3.98
N LEU A 102 -11.48 -11.08 3.94
CA LEU A 102 -10.78 -10.37 5.00
C LEU A 102 -11.46 -9.05 5.40
N LEU A 103 -12.07 -8.31 4.47
CA LEU A 103 -12.79 -7.08 4.81
C LEU A 103 -13.98 -7.30 5.74
N LYS A 104 -14.69 -8.42 5.60
CA LYS A 104 -15.78 -8.79 6.51
C LYS A 104 -15.23 -9.12 7.89
N ALA A 105 -14.14 -9.87 7.95
CA ALA A 105 -13.46 -10.17 9.22
C ALA A 105 -12.99 -8.90 9.94
N LEU A 106 -12.36 -7.97 9.22
CA LEU A 106 -11.94 -6.67 9.77
C LEU A 106 -13.14 -5.87 10.29
N TYR A 107 -14.25 -5.84 9.54
CA TYR A 107 -15.45 -5.13 9.95
C TYR A 107 -16.01 -5.64 11.28
N VAL A 108 -16.05 -6.96 11.47
CA VAL A 108 -16.53 -7.59 12.70
C VAL A 108 -15.55 -7.38 13.86
N LEU A 109 -14.24 -7.54 13.62
CA LEU A 109 -13.21 -7.40 14.65
C LEU A 109 -13.06 -5.97 15.18
N GLU A 110 -13.36 -4.97 14.36
CA GLU A 110 -13.44 -3.56 14.78
C GLU A 110 -14.71 -3.25 15.59
N GLY A 111 -15.65 -4.20 15.71
CA GLY A 111 -16.87 -4.05 16.50
C GLY A 111 -17.97 -3.24 15.81
N TYR A 112 -17.92 -3.09 14.49
CA TYR A 112 -18.99 -2.40 13.76
C TYR A 112 -20.28 -3.24 13.73
N THR A 113 -21.42 -2.57 13.94
CA THR A 113 -22.75 -3.17 13.82
C THR A 113 -23.42 -2.73 12.51
N GLY A 114 -24.00 -3.69 11.77
CA GLY A 114 -24.68 -3.46 10.49
C GLY A 114 -24.00 -4.13 9.29
N GLU A 115 -24.29 -3.63 8.09
CA GLU A 115 -23.77 -4.18 6.84
C GLU A 115 -22.51 -3.44 6.36
N LEU A 116 -21.55 -4.22 5.86
CA LEU A 116 -20.43 -3.72 5.08
C LEU A 116 -20.96 -3.24 3.72
N GLY A 117 -20.67 -1.99 3.36
CA GLY A 117 -21.12 -1.44 2.09
C GLY A 117 -20.59 -2.24 0.90
N ILE A 118 -21.37 -2.33 -0.17
CA ILE A 118 -20.94 -2.96 -1.43
C ILE A 118 -20.31 -1.88 -2.30
N CYS A 119 -19.06 -2.09 -2.72
CA CYS A 119 -18.41 -1.22 -3.69
C CYS A 119 -18.61 -1.82 -5.09
N MET A 120 -19.32 -1.11 -5.98
CA MET A 120 -19.66 -1.66 -7.30
C MET A 120 -18.47 -1.77 -8.25
N GLU A 121 -17.40 -0.99 -8.08
CA GLU A 121 -16.14 -1.16 -8.80
C GLU A 121 -15.05 -0.26 -8.19
N CYS A 122 -13.80 -0.72 -8.19
CA CYS A 122 -12.64 0.11 -7.86
C CYS A 122 -12.02 0.61 -9.16
N PRO A 123 -12.06 1.91 -9.47
CA PRO A 123 -11.64 2.43 -10.77
C PRO A 123 -10.10 2.53 -10.88
N ASN A 124 -9.36 1.57 -10.33
CA ASN A 124 -7.90 1.51 -10.39
C ASN A 124 -7.36 1.64 -11.83
N LEU A 125 -8.13 1.21 -12.83
CA LEU A 125 -7.79 1.33 -14.26
C LEU A 125 -8.15 2.69 -14.89
N ALA A 126 -8.94 3.53 -14.21
CA ALA A 126 -9.52 4.75 -14.77
C ALA A 126 -9.13 6.05 -14.03
N ILE A 127 -8.66 6.01 -12.78
CA ILE A 127 -8.32 7.23 -12.02
C ILE A 127 -7.00 7.86 -12.51
N ILE A 128 -6.01 7.04 -12.83
CA ILE A 128 -4.69 7.51 -13.28
C ILE A 128 -4.31 6.69 -14.51
N ARG A 129 -4.86 7.01 -15.68
CA ARG A 129 -4.11 6.70 -16.90
C ARG A 129 -2.89 7.61 -16.85
N PRO A 130 -1.65 7.10 -16.69
CA PRO A 130 -0.50 7.94 -16.91
C PRO A 130 -0.58 8.34 -18.38
N CYS A 131 -0.82 9.63 -18.64
CA CYS A 131 -0.49 10.16 -19.94
C CYS A 131 1.00 9.88 -20.11
N ASN A 132 1.37 9.12 -21.14
CA ASN A 132 2.75 9.01 -21.55
C ASN A 132 3.22 10.40 -22.01
N THR A 133 3.61 11.25 -21.08
CA THR A 133 4.31 12.50 -21.35
C THR A 133 5.49 12.60 -20.39
N SER A 134 6.63 12.19 -20.92
CA SER A 134 8.01 12.62 -20.62
C SER A 134 8.27 13.22 -19.24
N ALA A 135 9.21 12.61 -18.53
CA ALA A 135 9.79 13.02 -17.25
C ALA A 135 10.46 14.41 -17.19
N ASP A 136 10.17 15.34 -18.10
CA ASP A 136 10.86 16.64 -18.23
C ASP A 136 10.06 17.89 -17.78
N ASP A 137 8.74 17.81 -17.55
CA ASP A 137 7.94 19.04 -17.33
C ASP A 137 7.82 19.49 -15.87
N PHE A 138 8.07 18.62 -14.89
CA PHE A 138 7.94 18.98 -13.48
C PHE A 138 9.05 19.94 -12.99
N ARG A 139 10.19 20.00 -13.69
CA ARG A 139 11.31 20.89 -13.31
C ARG A 139 11.17 22.33 -13.82
N ARG A 140 10.32 22.62 -14.82
CA ARG A 140 10.22 23.97 -15.38
C ARG A 140 9.27 24.91 -14.65
N ASN A 141 8.23 24.40 -14.01
CA ASN A 141 7.15 25.26 -13.49
C ASN A 141 7.22 25.64 -12.01
N HIS A 142 8.17 25.12 -11.22
CA HIS A 142 8.21 25.36 -9.76
C HIS A 142 9.53 25.93 -9.20
N LEU A 143 10.45 26.38 -10.06
CA LEU A 143 11.64 27.15 -9.67
C LEU A 143 11.71 28.48 -10.44
N ALA A 144 10.68 29.31 -10.30
CA ALA A 144 10.78 30.74 -10.55
C ALA A 144 10.50 31.47 -9.22
N ARG A 145 11.53 31.61 -8.39
CA ARG A 145 11.53 32.66 -7.37
C ARG A 145 11.81 33.98 -8.08
N PRO A 146 10.98 35.02 -7.95
CA PRO A 146 11.39 36.36 -8.38
C PRO A 146 12.47 36.86 -7.40
N GLU A 147 13.65 37.17 -7.94
CA GLU A 147 14.62 38.03 -7.28
C GLU A 147 13.95 39.37 -6.98
N ARG A 148 13.86 39.72 -5.70
CA ARG A 148 13.43 41.07 -5.29
C ARG A 148 14.66 41.97 -5.26
N ALA A 149 14.53 43.08 -5.99
CA ALA A 149 15.31 44.29 -5.89
C ALA A 149 15.28 44.90 -4.48
#